data_AF-A0A6B3LMZ8-F1
#
_entry.id   AF-A0A6B3LMZ8-F1
#
_cell.length_a   1.000
_cell.length_b   1.000
_cell.length_c   1.000
_cell.angle_alpha   90.00
_cell.angle_beta   90.00
_cell.angle_gamma   90.00
#
_symmetry.space_group_name_H-M   'P 1'
#
loop_
_entity.id
_entity.type
_entity.pdbx_description
1 polymer ?
#
loop_
_entity_poly.entity_id
_entity_poly.type
_entity_poly.pdbx_seq_one_letter_code
_entity_poly.pdbx_strand_id
1 'polypeptide(L)' 'MNSSQNINIGLDHTNAELRLLTIREVTDLLQISHVTLNRLSKKGDFPRPVRVSRQVRYRATEVRDWIQKNQH' A
#
# COMPACT_ATOMS: atom_id res chain seq x y z
N MET A 1 9.87 36.73 -20.24
CA MET A 1 10.70 35.64 -19.70
C MET A 1 10.04 35.17 -18.43
N ASN A 2 9.23 34.12 -18.48
CA ASN A 2 8.72 33.40 -17.30
C ASN A 2 8.42 31.98 -17.77
N SER A 3 9.46 31.17 -17.81
CA SER A 3 9.37 29.73 -18.04
C SER A 3 8.87 29.07 -16.76
N SER A 4 7.55 29.04 -16.57
CA SER A 4 6.90 28.13 -15.62
C SER A 4 6.93 26.71 -16.21
N GLN A 5 8.08 26.05 -16.07
CA GLN A 5 8.18 24.60 -16.11
C GLN A 5 7.62 24.05 -14.78
N ASN A 6 6.89 22.96 -14.68
CA ASN A 6 6.42 21.95 -15.61
C ASN A 6 5.34 21.18 -14.82
N ILE A 7 4.12 21.08 -15.34
CA ILE A 7 3.04 20.32 -14.71
C ILE A 7 3.34 18.82 -14.96
N ASN A 8 4.03 18.18 -14.00
CA ASN A 8 4.21 16.73 -13.98
C ASN A 8 2.89 16.05 -13.58
N ILE A 9 1.91 16.06 -14.48
CA ILE A 9 0.79 15.09 -14.44
C ILE A 9 1.23 13.92 -15.31
N GLY A 10 2.23 13.19 -14.81
CA GLY A 10 2.60 11.88 -15.33
C GLY A 10 1.64 10.87 -14.73
N LEU A 11 0.63 10.48 -15.49
CA LEU A 11 -0.31 9.40 -15.17
C LEU A 11 0.48 8.08 -15.03
N ASP A 12 0.86 7.70 -13.82
CA ASP A 12 1.38 6.37 -13.47
C ASP A 12 0.30 5.49 -12.81
N HIS A 13 -0.98 5.77 -13.07
CA HIS A 13 -2.11 5.02 -12.52
C HIS A 13 -1.99 3.50 -12.77
N THR A 14 -1.44 3.08 -13.91
CA THR A 14 -1.26 1.66 -14.23
C THR A 14 -0.22 0.97 -13.33
N ASN A 15 0.82 1.67 -12.88
CA ASN A 15 1.88 1.08 -12.07
C ASN A 15 1.53 1.11 -10.58
N ALA A 16 0.79 2.14 -10.14
CA ALA A 16 0.33 2.27 -8.77
C ALA A 16 -0.61 1.13 -8.33
N GLU A 17 -1.36 0.55 -9.28
CA GLU A 17 -2.26 -0.57 -9.04
C GLU A 17 -1.53 -1.93 -8.96
N LEU A 18 -0.44 -2.08 -9.71
CA LEU A 18 0.39 -3.30 -9.70
C LEU A 18 1.47 -3.29 -8.60
N ARG A 19 1.60 -2.18 -7.87
CA ARG A 19 2.64 -1.99 -6.85
C ARG A 19 2.46 -2.96 -5.68
N LEU A 20 3.60 -3.53 -5.25
CA LEU A 20 3.71 -4.38 -4.08
C LEU A 20 4.38 -3.65 -2.92
N LEU A 21 3.60 -3.38 -1.87
CA LEU A 21 4.03 -2.72 -0.65
C LEU A 21 4.79 -3.67 0.27
N THR A 22 5.89 -3.20 0.83
CA THR A 22 6.60 -3.83 1.94
C THR A 22 5.79 -3.73 3.23
N ILE A 23 6.15 -4.54 4.23
CA ILE A 23 5.57 -4.45 5.58
C ILE A 23 5.72 -3.03 6.13
N ARG A 24 6.90 -2.40 5.97
CA ARG A 24 7.18 -1.04 6.43
C ARG A 24 6.23 -0.02 5.80
N GLU A 25 6.08 -0.06 4.47
CA GLU A 25 5.16 0.85 3.77
C GLU A 25 3.71 0.66 4.24
N VAL A 26 3.27 -0.58 4.47
CA VAL A 26 1.92 -0.85 4.98
C VAL A 26 1.75 -0.30 6.40
N THR A 27 2.72 -0.49 7.29
CA THR A 27 2.64 0.04 8.65
C THR A 27 2.70 1.55 8.70
N ASP A 28 3.48 2.17 7.83
CA ASP A 28 3.56 3.62 7.70
C ASP A 28 2.23 4.18 7.13
N LEU A 29 1.59 3.49 6.18
CA LEU A 29 0.28 3.92 5.65
C LEU A 29 -0.84 3.82 6.69
N LEU A 30 -0.83 2.77 7.50
CA LEU A 30 -1.86 2.50 8.51
C LEU A 30 -1.57 3.17 9.86
N GLN A 31 -0.36 3.70 10.05
CA GLN A 31 0.13 4.22 11.34
C GLN A 31 0.00 3.18 12.48
N ILE A 32 0.35 1.92 12.20
CA ILE A 32 0.29 0.81 13.17
C ILE A 32 1.64 0.12 13.31
N SER A 33 1.83 -0.62 14.41
CA SER A 33 3.01 -1.46 14.58
C SER A 33 3.00 -2.70 13.66
N HIS A 34 4.19 -3.24 13.39
CA HIS A 34 4.36 -4.55 12.74
C HIS A 34 3.59 -5.68 13.45
N VAL A 35 3.53 -5.64 14.79
CA VAL A 35 2.82 -6.64 15.59
C VAL A 35 1.31 -6.57 15.34
N THR A 36 0.76 -5.35 15.29
CA THR A 36 -0.65 -5.12 14.96
C THR A 36 -0.98 -5.61 13.55
N LEU A 37 -0.14 -5.29 12.56
CA LEU A 37 -0.31 -5.76 11.18
C LEU A 37 -0.29 -7.31 11.10
N ASN A 38 0.61 -7.97 11.82
CA ASN A 38 0.67 -9.43 11.86
C ASN A 38 -0.60 -10.02 12.50
N ARG A 39 -1.11 -9.41 13.58
CA ARG A 39 -2.38 -9.84 14.20
C ARG A 39 -3.55 -9.70 13.24
N LEU A 40 -3.65 -8.57 12.51
CA LEU A 40 -4.68 -8.34 11.51
C LEU A 40 -4.60 -9.36 10.37
N SER A 41 -3.39 -9.64 9.89
CA SER A 41 -3.15 -10.66 8.85
C SER A 41 -3.57 -12.05 9.31
N LYS A 42 -3.28 -12.42 10.58
CA LYS A 42 -3.70 -13.69 11.16
C LYS A 42 -5.20 -13.80 11.38
N LYS A 43 -5.86 -12.69 11.74
CA LYS A 43 -7.32 -12.63 11.91
C LYS A 43 -8.06 -12.87 10.59
N GLY A 44 -7.40 -12.61 9.45
CA GLY A 44 -7.99 -12.75 8.12
C GLY A 44 -8.77 -11.53 7.65
N ASP A 45 -8.84 -10.49 8.49
CA ASP A 45 -9.55 -9.25 8.19
C ASP A 45 -8.75 -8.30 7.29
N PHE A 46 -7.47 -8.57 7.03
CA PHE A 46 -6.57 -7.73 6.24
C PHE A 46 -6.19 -8.41 4.91
N PRO A 47 -5.84 -7.66 3.84
CA PRO A 47 -5.36 -8.22 2.58
C PRO A 47 -4.30 -9.31 2.75
N ARG A 48 -4.40 -10.36 1.92
CA ARG A 48 -3.51 -11.50 2.03
C ARG A 48 -2.10 -11.12 1.57
N PRO A 49 -1.06 -11.47 2.33
CA PRO A 49 0.30 -11.21 1.93
C PRO A 49 0.67 -12.03 0.69
N VAL A 50 1.32 -11.38 -0.27
CA VAL A 50 1.98 -12.01 -1.41
C VAL A 50 3.43 -12.28 -1.03
N ARG A 51 3.87 -13.55 -1.13
CA ARG A 51 5.27 -13.91 -0.94
C ARG A 51 6.04 -13.72 -2.24
N VAL A 52 7.03 -12.83 -2.22
CA VAL A 52 7.98 -12.62 -3.31
C VAL A 52 9.34 -13.11 -2.84
N SER A 53 9.69 -14.34 -3.20
CA SER A 53 10.87 -15.03 -2.66
C SER A 53 10.83 -15.07 -1.13
N ARG A 54 11.82 -14.47 -0.46
CA ARG A 54 11.93 -14.39 1.02
C ARG A 54 11.18 -13.21 1.63
N GLN A 55 10.60 -12.32 0.81
CA GLN A 55 9.96 -11.10 1.29
C GLN A 55 8.45 -11.23 1.27
N VAL A 56 7.81 -10.66 2.29
CA VAL A 56 6.36 -10.50 2.36
C VAL A 56 5.99 -9.15 1.78
N ARG A 57 5.02 -9.14 0.87
CA ARG A 57 4.48 -7.97 0.20
C ARG A 57 2.96 -7.93 0.28
N TYR A 58 2.38 -6.77 0.04
CA TYR A 58 0.93 -6.59 -0.06
C TYR A 58 0.59 -5.84 -1.34
N ARG A 59 -0.51 -6.20 -2.01
CA ARG A 59 -0.98 -5.46 -3.17
C ARG A 59 -1.46 -4.09 -2.72
N ALA A 60 -0.95 -3.04 -3.36
CA ALA A 60 -1.29 -1.68 -2.97
C ALA A 60 -2.78 -1.36 -3.14
N THR A 61 -3.43 -1.94 -4.15
CA THR A 61 -4.88 -1.83 -4.38
C THR A 61 -5.68 -2.41 -3.22
N GLU A 62 -5.42 -3.67 -2.85
CA GLU A 62 -6.15 -4.34 -1.76
C GLU A 62 -5.98 -3.61 -0.42
N VAL A 63 -4.78 -3.08 -0.13
CA VAL A 63 -4.54 -2.29 1.09
C VAL A 63 -5.34 -1.00 1.10
N ARG A 64 -5.40 -0.28 -0.03
CA ARG A 64 -6.21 0.96 -0.14
C ARG A 64 -7.70 0.68 -0.04
N ASP A 65 -8.19 -0.35 -0.73
CA ASP A 65 -9.59 -0.79 -0.67
C ASP A 65 -9.99 -1.14 0.76
N TRP A 66 -9.08 -1.79 1.51
CA TRP A 66 -9.30 -2.10 2.91
C TRP A 66 -9.38 -0.85 3.77
N ILE A 67 -8.48 0.12 3.59
CA ILE A 67 -8.50 1.39 4.31
C ILE A 67 -9.83 2.10 4.08
N GLN A 68 -10.26 2.20 2.82
CA GLN A 68 -11.52 2.86 2.46
C GLN A 68 -12.75 2.18 3.11
N LYS A 69 -12.72 0.86 3.26
CA LYS A 69 -13.79 0.10 3.93
C LYS A 69 -13.82 0.25 5.45
N ASN A 70 -12.68 0.51 6.09
CA ASN A 70 -12.52 0.44 7.55
C ASN A 70 -12.26 1.79 8.24
N GLN A 71 -12.03 2.89 7.50
CA GLN A 71 -11.81 4.24 8.05
C GLN A 71 -13.05 5.15 8.03
N HIS A 72 -14.26 4.58 8.07
CA HIS A 72 -15.49 5.33 8.37
C HIS A 72 -15.71 5.45 9.88
#